data_AF-B8C8Z8-F1
#
_entry.id   AF-B8C8Z8-F1
#
_cell.length_a   1.000
_cell.length_b   1.000
_cell.length_c   1.000
_cell.angle_alpha   90.00
_cell.angle_beta   90.00
_cell.angle_gamma   90.00
#
_symmetry.space_group_name_H-M   'P 1'
#
loop_
_entity.id
_entity.type
_entity.pdbx_description
1 polymer ?
#
loop_
_entity_poly.entity_id
_entity_poly.type
_entity_poly.pdbx_seq_one_letter_code
_entity_poly.pdbx_strand_id
1 'polypeptide(L)'
;MNREEIKDFLARDLERLRTVNTGSGGSLVVRPVPSVIQNRDDGDAGGGGVAVMKGLSGGAWGVDQDADDQARDMKEEEEYDDEIQLTQSTHSFLFTEDICSLPFLFALTIVALLDNLEESSSDNRLGVPVQVGYQVRTAQYLGLVIGLLMEEEIPTTLYLLRMIPRNSLREKLPKVEYYKFLFWALVRMAMGYMFYMNMFVVVAQATGVIDIFYDVLALQFVQQLDDICFTLSTMDVFGKRLKHASKKKYFRTDFDRVPFKRRRKMTVFMKVLYFINLILMMAGMVLVSLNQSRGKYHADSITVTFGNDVWENAYVKVSPDGNKGTNTTNGYDEMVLVYSWFNGVYKREGMHDRRPVYVEQNKFDHSAYETTIPAEIKYCKSEGAWVVTHSVISKSRTDDECRSTCHCDTNDLFRAKTDCPWILKSQPTSEFDLFEVPENWLIWIGTVSNSAQLSLTDNQCQDSIDCNYHGQCIDGSCVCNDGGGEVTRLLFQFYLGTHCEQAITCVALIGDWGDTWSIVPIADTLWSIYDRPIFVYNGGLEAVNITVPKNDVLTLQYSGSRWYGMSFEGLQNRSDEEWVAVSLEYHAFWNQAYNDVTKFVSDSTRSSTPIGTDFYLIGERDERHGVSDPA
;
A
#
# COMPACT_ATOMS: atom_id res chain seq x y z
N MET A 1 21.17 -3.33 6.90
CA MET A 1 20.87 -4.51 6.08
C MET A 1 19.37 -4.44 5.85
N ASN A 2 18.95 -4.07 4.64
CA ASN A 2 17.53 -3.80 4.34
C ASN A 2 16.75 -5.14 4.36
N ARG A 3 15.44 -5.09 4.63
CA ARG A 3 14.52 -6.24 4.66
C ARG A 3 14.67 -7.17 3.46
N GLU A 4 14.85 -6.62 2.26
CA GLU A 4 15.05 -7.39 1.03
C GLU A 4 16.38 -8.17 1.05
N GLU A 5 17.46 -7.63 1.62
CA GLU A 5 18.73 -8.37 1.77
C GLU A 5 18.62 -9.53 2.77
N ILE A 6 17.81 -9.39 3.83
CA ILE A 6 17.54 -10.46 4.80
C ILE A 6 16.67 -11.55 4.16
N LYS A 7 15.63 -11.17 3.42
CA LYS A 7 14.81 -12.12 2.66
C LYS A 7 15.66 -12.89 1.65
N ASP A 8 16.53 -12.19 0.93
CA ASP A 8 17.47 -12.80 -0.02
C ASP A 8 18.48 -13.73 0.65
N PHE A 9 18.97 -13.36 1.82
CA PHE A 9 19.89 -14.19 2.60
C PHE A 9 19.21 -15.46 3.11
N LEU A 10 17.99 -15.35 3.66
CA LEU A 10 17.20 -16.49 4.14
C LEU A 10 16.73 -17.38 2.99
N ALA A 11 16.33 -16.81 1.85
CA ALA A 11 15.98 -17.55 0.64
C ALA A 11 17.20 -18.33 0.11
N ARG A 12 18.39 -17.72 0.07
CA ARG A 12 19.63 -18.40 -0.32
C ARG A 12 20.02 -19.53 0.63
N ASP A 13 19.81 -19.39 1.93
CA ASP A 13 20.08 -20.47 2.89
C ASP A 13 19.04 -21.60 2.82
N LEU A 14 17.77 -21.28 2.55
CA LEU A 14 16.74 -22.28 2.25
C LEU A 14 17.04 -23.06 0.96
N GLU A 15 17.53 -22.39 -0.09
CA GLU A 15 17.97 -23.04 -1.35
C GLU A 15 19.20 -23.94 -1.12
N ARG A 16 20.12 -23.53 -0.24
CA ARG A 16 21.27 -24.35 0.19
C ARG A 16 20.84 -25.59 0.98
N LEU A 17 19.85 -25.47 1.86
CA LEU A 17 19.30 -26.62 2.59
C LEU A 17 18.56 -27.59 1.63
N ARG A 18 17.96 -27.07 0.56
CA ARG A 18 17.30 -27.89 -0.47
C ARG A 18 18.29 -28.67 -1.34
N THR A 19 19.43 -28.07 -1.67
CA THR A 19 20.49 -28.68 -2.49
C THR A 19 21.34 -29.71 -1.74
N VAL A 20 21.42 -29.62 -0.40
CA VAL A 20 22.09 -30.64 0.43
C VAL A 20 21.31 -31.96 0.48
N ASN A 21 19.99 -31.96 0.20
CA ASN A 21 19.16 -33.15 0.31
C ASN A 21 18.96 -33.94 -1.01
N THR A 22 19.61 -33.54 -2.11
CA THR A 22 19.53 -34.24 -3.41
C THR A 22 20.77 -35.07 -3.76
N GLY A 23 21.72 -35.21 -2.84
CA GLY A 23 22.98 -35.91 -3.05
C GLY A 23 23.01 -37.36 -2.55
N SER A 24 22.04 -38.20 -2.90
CA SER A 24 22.17 -39.66 -2.73
C SER A 24 21.17 -40.41 -3.62
N GLY A 25 21.66 -40.91 -4.74
CA GLY A 25 20.89 -41.78 -5.63
C GLY A 25 20.61 -43.13 -4.98
N GLY A 26 19.39 -43.30 -4.48
CA GLY A 26 18.84 -44.58 -4.03
C GLY A 26 17.42 -44.73 -4.55
N SER A 27 17.24 -45.59 -5.55
CA SER A 27 15.91 -45.97 -6.08
C SER A 27 15.07 -46.59 -4.97
N LEU A 28 13.97 -45.93 -4.58
CA LEU A 28 13.03 -46.42 -3.59
C LEU A 28 11.66 -46.61 -4.24
N VAL A 29 11.34 -47.88 -4.46
CA VAL A 29 10.04 -48.37 -4.94
C VAL A 29 8.99 -48.07 -3.88
N VAL A 30 8.02 -47.22 -4.23
CA VAL A 30 6.85 -46.94 -3.41
C VAL A 30 5.91 -48.16 -3.43
N ARG A 31 5.80 -48.86 -2.29
CA ARG A 31 4.73 -49.84 -2.04
C ARG A 31 3.57 -49.16 -1.29
N PRO A 32 2.32 -49.52 -1.56
CA PRO A 32 1.15 -48.92 -0.90
C PRO A 32 1.02 -49.40 0.55
N VAL A 33 0.63 -48.48 1.42
CA VAL A 33 0.33 -48.72 2.84
C VAL A 33 -1.05 -49.37 2.98
N PRO A 34 -1.22 -50.43 3.79
CA PRO A 34 -2.53 -50.99 4.08
C PRO A 34 -3.25 -50.20 5.19
N SER A 35 -4.52 -49.91 4.95
CA SER A 35 -5.49 -49.42 5.93
C SER A 35 -5.78 -50.50 6.98
N VAL A 36 -5.48 -50.23 8.25
CA VAL A 36 -5.93 -51.05 9.37
C VAL A 36 -7.22 -50.46 9.91
N ILE A 37 -8.31 -51.15 9.59
CA ILE A 37 -9.61 -51.08 10.25
C ILE A 37 -9.53 -52.00 11.48
N GLN A 38 -9.80 -51.48 12.67
CA GLN A 38 -10.20 -52.32 13.80
C GLN A 38 -11.60 -51.90 14.25
N ASN A 39 -12.55 -52.73 13.85
CA ASN A 39 -13.85 -52.88 14.47
C ASN A 39 -13.68 -53.43 15.88
N ARG A 40 -14.41 -52.86 16.85
CA ARG A 40 -14.80 -53.56 18.06
C ARG A 40 -16.18 -53.07 18.47
N ASP A 41 -17.18 -53.82 18.01
CA ASP A 41 -18.55 -53.80 18.51
C ASP A 41 -18.71 -54.81 19.66
N ASP A 42 -19.88 -54.71 20.30
CA ASP A 42 -20.46 -55.45 21.43
C ASP A 42 -20.04 -54.86 22.80
N GLY A 43 -20.88 -54.15 23.55
CA GLY A 43 -22.34 -54.05 23.58
C GLY A 43 -22.77 -54.25 25.03
N ASP A 44 -23.44 -53.28 25.65
CA ASP A 44 -24.48 -53.62 26.62
C ASP A 44 -25.45 -52.46 26.88
N ALA A 45 -26.70 -52.84 27.00
CA ALA A 45 -27.87 -51.99 27.14
C ALA A 45 -28.23 -51.79 28.61
N GLY A 46 -28.66 -50.58 28.95
CA GLY A 46 -29.28 -50.24 30.22
C GLY A 46 -29.14 -48.74 30.44
N GLY A 47 -30.17 -47.91 30.42
CA GLY A 47 -31.51 -48.15 30.93
C GLY A 47 -31.72 -47.21 32.10
N GLY A 48 -32.41 -46.10 31.86
CA GLY A 48 -33.14 -45.33 32.87
C GLY A 48 -32.31 -44.43 33.80
N GLY A 49 -32.80 -43.20 34.03
CA GLY A 49 -32.32 -42.40 35.15
C GLY A 49 -32.53 -40.90 35.04
N VAL A 50 -33.77 -40.45 34.84
CA VAL A 50 -34.17 -39.09 35.22
C VAL A 50 -34.07 -38.99 36.75
N ALA A 51 -33.17 -38.13 37.25
CA ALA A 51 -33.12 -37.72 38.66
C ALA A 51 -32.94 -36.20 38.68
N VAL A 52 -34.01 -35.43 38.90
CA VAL A 52 -34.51 -34.97 40.21
C VAL A 52 -33.55 -33.98 40.87
N MET A 53 -33.91 -32.70 40.71
CA MET A 53 -33.56 -31.62 41.64
C MET A 53 -33.92 -32.03 43.08
N LYS A 54 -32.90 -32.19 43.90
CA LYS A 54 -32.89 -32.02 45.36
C LYS A 54 -31.60 -31.25 45.65
N GLY A 55 -31.52 -30.28 46.52
CA GLY A 55 -32.43 -29.83 47.56
C GLY A 55 -31.58 -28.94 48.46
N LEU A 56 -32.16 -27.83 48.88
CA LEU A 56 -31.59 -26.94 49.88
C LEU A 56 -31.32 -27.70 51.18
N SER A 57 -30.05 -27.78 51.58
CA SER A 57 -29.62 -27.76 52.99
C SER A 57 -28.28 -27.01 52.99
N GLY A 58 -28.07 -25.94 53.75
CA GLY A 58 -28.44 -25.80 55.16
C GLY A 58 -27.40 -26.49 56.03
N GLY A 59 -26.11 -26.24 55.78
CA GLY A 59 -24.99 -26.77 56.56
C GLY A 59 -24.03 -25.66 56.94
N ALA A 60 -24.16 -25.18 58.17
CA ALA A 60 -23.21 -24.28 58.82
C ALA A 60 -21.87 -25.02 59.02
N TRP A 61 -20.88 -24.68 58.21
CA TRP A 61 -19.47 -25.01 58.45
C TRP A 61 -18.71 -23.69 58.61
N GLY A 62 -18.83 -23.11 59.81
CA GLY A 62 -17.85 -22.16 60.31
C GLY A 62 -16.75 -22.98 60.98
N VAL A 63 -15.76 -23.43 60.21
CA VAL A 63 -14.57 -24.13 60.72
C VAL A 63 -13.37 -23.73 59.86
N ASP A 64 -12.50 -22.90 60.44
CA ASP A 64 -11.05 -22.85 60.25
C ASP A 64 -10.45 -22.79 58.83
N GLN A 65 -11.03 -22.03 57.91
CA GLN A 65 -10.41 -21.81 56.58
C GLN A 65 -9.16 -20.91 56.64
N ASP A 66 -9.04 -20.05 57.67
CA ASP A 66 -7.91 -19.13 57.82
C ASP A 66 -6.61 -19.83 58.24
N ALA A 67 -6.67 -21.02 58.85
CA ALA A 67 -5.50 -21.73 59.32
C ALA A 67 -4.81 -22.52 58.19
N ASP A 68 -5.58 -23.08 57.26
CA ASP A 68 -5.06 -23.86 56.13
C ASP A 68 -4.46 -22.94 55.04
N ASP A 69 -5.01 -21.74 54.87
CA ASP A 69 -4.43 -20.71 53.98
C ASP A 69 -3.08 -20.19 54.53
N GLN A 70 -2.93 -20.04 55.85
CA GLN A 70 -1.63 -19.68 56.45
C GLN A 70 -0.58 -20.79 56.35
N ALA A 71 -0.99 -22.06 56.45
CA ALA A 71 -0.07 -23.20 56.34
C ALA A 71 0.40 -23.43 54.88
N ARG A 72 -0.45 -23.14 53.89
CA ARG A 72 -0.05 -23.14 52.47
C ARG A 72 0.89 -22.00 52.13
N ASP A 73 0.62 -20.78 52.61
CA ASP A 73 1.49 -19.62 52.39
C ASP A 73 2.90 -19.84 53.00
N MET A 74 3.01 -20.52 54.15
CA MET A 74 4.32 -20.83 54.76
C MET A 74 5.12 -21.91 54.02
N LYS A 75 4.46 -22.87 53.35
CA LYS A 75 5.16 -23.94 52.60
C LYS A 75 5.73 -23.48 51.27
N GLU A 76 5.13 -22.47 50.62
CA GLU A 76 5.70 -21.87 49.41
C GLU A 76 6.95 -21.02 49.68
N GLU A 77 7.21 -20.60 50.94
CA GLU A 77 8.35 -19.74 51.27
C GLU A 77 9.70 -20.47 51.34
N GLU A 78 9.75 -21.78 51.61
CA GLU A 78 11.02 -22.55 51.74
C GLU A 78 11.61 -23.04 50.41
N GLU A 79 10.87 -23.01 49.30
CA GLU A 79 11.29 -23.66 48.04
C GLU A 79 11.98 -22.73 47.03
N TYR A 80 12.00 -21.41 47.27
CA TYR A 80 12.52 -20.44 46.29
C TYR A 80 13.66 -19.58 46.84
N ASP A 81 14.76 -20.18 47.29
CA ASP A 81 15.97 -19.46 47.72
C ASP A 81 16.96 -19.17 46.57
N ASP A 82 16.44 -18.90 45.36
CA ASP A 82 17.27 -18.48 44.24
C ASP A 82 17.95 -17.13 44.51
N GLU A 83 19.28 -17.13 44.52
CA GLU A 83 20.12 -15.95 44.68
C GLU A 83 19.77 -14.87 43.64
N ILE A 84 19.55 -13.62 44.10
CA ILE A 84 19.25 -12.51 43.19
C ILE A 84 20.55 -11.99 42.59
N GLN A 85 20.85 -12.44 41.38
CA GLN A 85 21.98 -11.97 40.59
C GLN A 85 21.54 -10.89 39.59
N LEU A 86 22.46 -9.99 39.23
CA LEU A 86 22.24 -9.06 38.12
C LEU A 86 22.10 -9.85 36.81
N THR A 87 21.19 -9.42 35.95
CA THR A 87 20.99 -10.08 34.66
C THR A 87 22.26 -10.03 33.81
N GLN A 88 22.56 -11.16 33.19
CA GLN A 88 23.75 -11.38 32.37
C GLN A 88 23.49 -10.96 30.93
N SER A 89 23.28 -9.67 30.72
CA SER A 89 22.95 -9.08 29.41
C SER A 89 23.92 -7.93 29.09
N THR A 90 24.15 -7.56 27.82
CA THR A 90 25.11 -6.49 27.49
C THR A 90 24.66 -5.13 27.98
N HIS A 91 23.35 -4.95 28.23
CA HIS A 91 22.84 -3.78 28.94
C HIS A 91 23.47 -3.58 30.32
N SER A 92 23.90 -4.66 30.97
CA SER A 92 24.63 -4.57 32.23
C SER A 92 26.05 -4.00 32.07
N PHE A 93 26.62 -3.97 30.87
CA PHE A 93 27.87 -3.24 30.58
C PHE A 93 27.68 -1.73 30.63
N LEU A 94 26.51 -1.22 30.20
CA LEU A 94 26.19 0.19 30.34
C LEU A 94 26.24 0.64 31.81
N PHE A 95 25.84 -0.24 32.73
CA PHE A 95 25.89 0.00 34.17
C PHE A 95 27.27 -0.18 34.81
N THR A 96 28.01 -1.23 34.42
CA THR A 96 29.23 -1.68 35.14
C THR A 96 30.53 -1.07 34.63
N GLU A 97 30.51 -0.44 33.45
CA GLU A 97 31.69 0.10 32.79
C GLU A 97 31.63 1.63 32.66
N ASP A 98 32.81 2.25 32.50
CA ASP A 98 32.91 3.70 32.36
C ASP A 98 32.32 4.18 31.02
N ILE A 99 31.78 5.41 31.03
CA ILE A 99 31.28 6.08 29.82
C ILE A 99 32.43 6.16 28.81
N CYS A 100 32.15 5.84 27.54
CA CYS A 100 33.14 5.73 26.45
C CYS A 100 34.12 4.54 26.54
N SER A 101 33.93 3.60 27.47
CA SER A 101 34.67 2.35 27.43
C SER A 101 34.23 1.49 26.24
N LEU A 102 35.10 0.57 25.78
CA LEU A 102 34.78 -0.34 24.68
C LEU A 102 33.51 -1.18 24.93
N PRO A 103 33.29 -1.76 26.13
CA PRO A 103 32.03 -2.45 26.45
C PRO A 103 30.79 -1.54 26.40
N PHE A 104 30.95 -0.27 26.80
CA PHE A 104 29.87 0.71 26.76
C PHE A 104 29.46 1.03 25.32
N LEU A 105 30.44 1.30 24.45
CA LEU A 105 30.19 1.54 23.03
C LEU A 105 29.58 0.30 22.35
N PHE A 106 30.03 -0.90 22.72
CA PHE A 106 29.49 -2.15 22.20
C PHE A 106 27.98 -2.30 22.51
N ALA A 107 27.58 -2.03 23.76
CA ALA A 107 26.17 -2.05 24.12
C ALA A 107 25.35 -0.95 23.41
N LEU A 108 25.93 0.25 23.20
CA LEU A 108 25.27 1.33 22.46
C LEU A 108 25.04 0.98 20.98
N THR A 109 26.00 0.29 20.35
CA THR A 109 25.85 -0.16 18.96
C THR A 109 24.69 -1.13 18.79
N ILE A 110 24.45 -2.02 19.76
CA ILE A 110 23.31 -2.95 19.73
C ILE A 110 21.98 -2.18 19.81
N VAL A 111 21.93 -1.10 20.60
CA VAL A 111 20.74 -0.23 20.67
C VAL A 111 20.52 0.54 19.36
N ALA A 112 21.59 1.01 18.72
CA ALA A 112 21.49 1.73 17.44
C ALA A 112 20.99 0.85 16.29
N LEU A 113 21.16 -0.48 16.38
CA LEU A 113 20.63 -1.43 15.39
C LEU A 113 19.10 -1.57 15.42
N LEU A 114 18.41 -1.01 16.42
CA LEU A 114 16.95 -1.06 16.55
C LEU A 114 16.22 0.03 15.74
N ASP A 115 16.94 0.95 15.11
CA ASP A 115 16.38 2.04 14.29
C ASP A 115 16.18 1.59 12.83
N ASN A 116 15.21 0.70 12.59
CA ASN A 116 14.84 0.22 11.24
C ASN A 116 13.40 0.60 10.88
N LEU A 117 12.93 1.78 11.28
CA LEU A 117 11.66 2.30 10.76
C LEU A 117 11.87 2.75 9.31
N GLU A 118 11.60 1.84 8.36
CA GLU A 118 11.67 2.10 6.92
C GLU A 118 10.29 2.52 6.37
N GLU A 119 10.33 3.42 5.39
CA GLU A 119 9.22 3.93 4.56
C GLU A 119 8.05 4.61 5.32
N SER A 120 8.29 5.87 5.73
CA SER A 120 7.24 6.77 6.20
C SER A 120 6.80 7.70 5.06
N SER A 121 5.53 7.66 4.65
CA SER A 121 4.97 8.74 3.82
C SER A 121 4.44 9.89 4.67
N SER A 122 4.29 11.09 4.09
CA SER A 122 3.76 12.27 4.79
C SER A 122 2.39 12.00 5.44
N ASP A 123 1.50 11.31 4.72
CA ASP A 123 0.14 10.95 5.16
C ASP A 123 0.04 9.60 5.85
N ASN A 124 0.97 8.69 5.55
CA ASN A 124 1.08 7.37 6.14
C ASN A 124 2.48 7.16 6.73
N ARG A 125 2.78 7.94 7.78
CA ARG A 125 4.10 7.92 8.45
C ARG A 125 4.50 6.56 9.00
N LEU A 126 3.53 5.68 9.24
CA LEU A 126 3.74 4.35 9.76
C LEU A 126 3.74 3.29 8.67
N GLY A 127 3.65 3.63 7.38
CA GLY A 127 3.63 2.66 6.28
C GLY A 127 2.52 1.61 6.41
N VAL A 128 1.40 1.96 7.06
CA VAL A 128 0.32 1.01 7.34
C VAL A 128 -0.34 0.61 6.02
N PRO A 129 -0.45 -0.69 5.70
CA PRO A 129 -1.05 -1.13 4.45
C PRO A 129 -2.53 -0.79 4.41
N VAL A 130 -2.99 -0.65 3.19
CA VAL A 130 -4.37 -0.32 2.88
C VAL A 130 -5.26 -1.52 3.16
N GLN A 131 -6.14 -1.38 4.14
CA GLN A 131 -7.18 -2.36 4.48
C GLN A 131 -6.76 -3.84 4.42
N VAL A 132 -6.22 -4.36 5.51
CA VAL A 132 -5.88 -5.79 5.60
C VAL A 132 -7.11 -6.71 5.74
N GLY A 133 -6.99 -7.95 5.25
CA GLY A 133 -8.01 -8.98 5.38
C GLY A 133 -8.28 -9.39 6.85
N TYR A 134 -9.45 -9.99 7.11
CA TYR A 134 -9.87 -10.36 8.47
C TYR A 134 -8.90 -11.33 9.18
N GLN A 135 -8.31 -12.25 8.42
CA GLN A 135 -7.32 -13.21 8.94
C GLN A 135 -6.06 -12.49 9.41
N VAL A 136 -5.55 -11.56 8.61
CA VAL A 136 -4.38 -10.73 8.92
C VAL A 136 -4.66 -9.89 10.15
N ARG A 137 -5.82 -9.20 10.23
CA ARG A 137 -6.19 -8.44 11.44
C ARG A 137 -6.19 -9.29 12.69
N THR A 138 -6.77 -10.49 12.63
CA THR A 138 -6.79 -11.42 13.75
C THR A 138 -5.37 -11.81 14.18
N ALA A 139 -4.50 -12.10 13.21
CA ALA A 139 -3.09 -12.38 13.46
C ALA A 139 -2.35 -11.17 14.03
N GLN A 140 -2.66 -9.95 13.60
CA GLN A 140 -2.07 -8.72 14.16
C GLN A 140 -2.41 -8.58 15.64
N TYR A 141 -3.69 -8.73 16.02
CA TYR A 141 -4.09 -8.70 17.43
C TYR A 141 -3.41 -9.81 18.25
N LEU A 142 -3.31 -11.02 17.70
CA LEU A 142 -2.62 -12.13 18.36
C LEU A 142 -1.11 -11.86 18.49
N GLY A 143 -0.48 -11.30 17.47
CA GLY A 143 0.92 -10.91 17.45
C GLY A 143 1.27 -9.90 18.53
N LEU A 144 0.39 -8.92 18.77
CA LEU A 144 0.54 -7.97 19.89
C LEU A 144 0.46 -8.66 21.26
N VAL A 145 -0.43 -9.63 21.43
CA VAL A 145 -0.54 -10.40 22.68
C VAL A 145 0.71 -11.27 22.90
N ILE A 146 1.13 -12.01 21.88
CA ILE A 146 2.34 -12.85 21.92
C ILE A 146 3.56 -11.99 22.22
N GLY A 147 3.71 -10.89 21.50
CA GLY A 147 4.79 -9.93 21.69
C GLY A 147 4.83 -9.31 23.09
N LEU A 148 3.66 -8.99 23.67
CA LEU A 148 3.58 -8.54 25.06
C LEU A 148 4.07 -9.61 26.05
N LEU A 149 3.73 -10.87 25.81
CA LEU A 149 4.13 -12.01 26.65
C LEU A 149 5.63 -12.34 26.52
N MET A 150 6.21 -12.07 25.35
CA MET A 150 7.62 -12.30 25.07
C MET A 150 8.54 -11.20 25.63
N GLU A 151 7.97 -10.08 26.06
CA GLU A 151 8.76 -8.97 26.59
C GLU A 151 9.21 -9.22 28.03
N GLU A 152 10.53 -9.33 28.22
CA GLU A 152 11.17 -9.63 29.50
C GLU A 152 11.85 -8.42 30.15
N GLU A 153 12.13 -7.34 29.39
CA GLU A 153 12.95 -6.21 29.85
C GLU A 153 12.27 -5.38 30.95
N ILE A 154 10.99 -5.04 30.75
CA ILE A 154 10.18 -4.24 31.69
C ILE A 154 10.01 -4.94 33.05
N PRO A 155 9.54 -6.20 33.15
CA PRO A 155 9.37 -6.87 34.43
C PRO A 155 10.73 -7.12 35.10
N THR A 156 11.77 -7.48 34.35
CA THR A 156 13.11 -7.66 34.88
C THR A 156 13.62 -6.38 35.51
N THR A 157 13.48 -5.25 34.82
CA THR A 157 13.89 -3.93 35.33
C THR A 157 13.15 -3.53 36.60
N LEU A 158 11.82 -3.67 36.59
CA LEU A 158 11.00 -3.35 37.75
C LEU A 158 11.29 -4.30 38.92
N TYR A 159 11.57 -5.58 38.64
CA TYR A 159 12.01 -6.55 39.63
C TYR A 159 13.35 -6.14 40.26
N LEU A 160 14.34 -5.73 39.46
CA LEU A 160 15.64 -5.24 39.94
C LEU A 160 15.51 -3.97 40.77
N LEU A 161 14.76 -2.97 40.29
CA LEU A 161 14.49 -1.71 41.01
C LEU A 161 13.86 -1.94 42.38
N ARG A 162 13.06 -3.01 42.49
CA ARG A 162 12.40 -3.40 43.72
C ARG A 162 13.31 -4.15 44.67
N MET A 163 14.03 -5.13 44.15
CA MET A 163 14.74 -6.11 44.97
C MET A 163 16.02 -5.54 45.57
N ILE A 164 16.60 -4.51 44.97
CA ILE A 164 17.87 -3.94 45.40
C ILE A 164 17.61 -2.65 46.20
N PRO A 165 17.52 -2.71 47.55
CA PRO A 165 17.40 -1.51 48.36
C PRO A 165 18.71 -0.70 48.32
N ARG A 166 18.59 0.62 48.39
CA ARG A 166 19.73 1.56 48.40
C ARG A 166 20.81 1.20 49.42
N ASN A 167 20.42 0.69 50.59
CA ASN A 167 21.35 0.31 51.65
C ASN A 167 22.17 -0.93 51.27
N SER A 168 21.54 -2.00 50.76
CA SER A 168 22.23 -3.22 50.34
C SER A 168 23.15 -2.95 49.14
N LEU A 169 22.72 -2.11 48.18
CA LEU A 169 23.59 -1.69 47.07
C LEU A 169 24.85 -0.96 47.58
N ARG A 170 24.69 -0.04 48.53
CA ARG A 170 25.82 0.73 49.09
C ARG A 170 26.76 -0.13 49.94
N GLU A 171 26.22 -1.11 50.64
CA GLU A 171 26.99 -2.05 51.48
C GLU A 171 27.81 -3.01 50.63
N LYS A 172 27.17 -3.64 49.64
CA LYS A 172 27.84 -4.62 48.77
C LYS A 172 28.76 -3.93 47.75
N LEU A 173 28.33 -2.80 47.19
CA LEU A 173 29.00 -2.10 46.09
C LEU A 173 29.27 -0.61 46.43
N PRO A 174 30.19 -0.30 47.35
CA PRO A 174 30.40 1.07 47.84
C PRO A 174 30.91 2.06 46.78
N LYS A 175 31.42 1.56 45.65
CA LYS A 175 31.90 2.39 44.52
C LYS A 175 30.78 2.83 43.58
N VAL A 176 29.63 2.15 43.60
CA VAL A 176 28.53 2.42 42.67
C VAL A 176 27.53 3.35 43.33
N GLU A 177 27.29 4.49 42.69
CA GLU A 177 26.31 5.46 43.17
C GLU A 177 24.90 5.02 42.79
N TYR A 178 23.95 5.08 43.73
CA TYR A 178 22.57 4.59 43.53
C TYR A 178 21.85 5.26 42.36
N TYR A 179 22.14 6.54 42.07
CA TYR A 179 21.52 7.24 40.94
C TYR A 179 21.96 6.65 39.60
N LYS A 180 23.18 6.11 39.49
CA LYS A 180 23.63 5.41 38.28
C LYS A 180 22.78 4.16 38.08
N PHE A 181 22.62 3.34 39.12
CA PHE A 181 21.74 2.17 39.08
C PHE A 181 20.31 2.52 38.64
N LEU A 182 19.72 3.57 39.23
CA LEU A 182 18.37 4.03 38.86
C LEU A 182 18.29 4.50 37.40
N PHE A 183 19.26 5.31 36.95
CA PHE A 183 19.30 5.78 35.56
C PHE A 183 19.36 4.61 34.58
N TRP A 184 20.20 3.62 34.84
CA TRP A 184 20.31 2.44 33.97
C TRP A 184 19.07 1.56 33.95
N ALA A 185 18.41 1.40 35.10
CA ALA A 185 17.12 0.76 35.14
C ALA A 185 16.08 1.54 34.30
N LEU A 186 16.06 2.88 34.36
CA LEU A 186 15.17 3.68 33.51
C LEU A 186 15.48 3.52 32.02
N VAL A 187 16.76 3.46 31.64
CA VAL A 187 17.18 3.19 30.25
C VAL A 187 16.72 1.79 29.80
N ARG A 188 16.89 0.76 30.65
CA ARG A 188 16.41 -0.61 30.37
C ARG A 188 14.89 -0.67 30.19
N MET A 189 14.15 0.03 31.03
CA MET A 189 12.70 0.19 30.88
C MET A 189 12.34 0.91 29.57
N ALA A 190 13.05 1.99 29.22
CA ALA A 190 12.82 2.73 27.98
C ALA A 190 13.08 1.86 26.75
N MET A 191 14.11 1.00 26.77
CA MET A 191 14.38 0.03 25.71
C MET A 191 13.23 -0.97 25.53
N GLY A 192 12.66 -1.49 26.62
CA GLY A 192 11.49 -2.36 26.50
C GLY A 192 10.25 -1.67 25.93
N TYR A 193 10.04 -0.38 26.25
CA TYR A 193 8.98 0.41 25.61
C TYR A 193 9.27 0.74 24.14
N MET A 194 10.52 0.99 23.76
CA MET A 194 10.91 1.13 22.35
C MET A 194 10.66 -0.18 21.58
N PHE A 195 10.96 -1.33 22.19
CA PHE A 195 10.63 -2.63 21.62
C PHE A 195 9.13 -2.79 21.37
N TYR A 196 8.27 -2.44 22.33
CA TYR A 196 6.82 -2.45 22.11
C TYR A 196 6.36 -1.53 20.99
N MET A 197 6.95 -0.34 20.87
CA MET A 197 6.63 0.57 19.77
C MET A 197 7.04 -0.02 18.42
N ASN A 198 8.26 -0.53 18.31
CA ASN A 198 8.75 -1.17 17.08
C ASN A 198 7.88 -2.38 16.71
N MET A 199 7.59 -3.25 17.67
CA MET A 199 6.72 -4.40 17.49
C MET A 199 5.31 -3.99 17.06
N PHE A 200 4.75 -2.92 17.66
CA PHE A 200 3.46 -2.39 17.26
C PHE A 200 3.48 -1.90 15.80
N VAL A 201 4.50 -1.15 15.40
CA VAL A 201 4.63 -0.62 14.04
C VAL A 201 4.77 -1.76 13.04
N VAL A 202 5.67 -2.71 13.28
CA VAL A 202 5.92 -3.83 12.37
C VAL A 202 4.66 -4.70 12.22
N VAL A 203 3.98 -5.02 13.31
CA VAL A 203 2.71 -5.76 13.26
C VAL A 203 1.63 -4.97 12.52
N ALA A 204 1.56 -3.65 12.72
CA ALA A 204 0.59 -2.79 12.03
C ALA A 204 0.87 -2.68 10.52
N GLN A 205 2.14 -2.74 10.11
CA GLN A 205 2.61 -2.68 8.71
C GLN A 205 2.42 -3.99 7.94
N ALA A 206 2.28 -5.12 8.64
CA ALA A 206 2.24 -6.41 7.97
C ALA A 206 0.98 -6.64 7.13
N THR A 207 1.18 -7.07 5.88
CA THR A 207 0.12 -7.44 4.93
C THR A 207 -0.24 -8.93 5.01
N GLY A 208 0.73 -9.79 5.33
CA GLY A 208 0.55 -11.24 5.44
C GLY A 208 0.55 -11.77 6.87
N VAL A 209 -0.21 -12.85 7.13
CA VAL A 209 -0.21 -13.54 8.43
C VAL A 209 1.17 -14.12 8.76
N ILE A 210 1.83 -14.70 7.75
CA ILE A 210 3.14 -15.34 7.92
C ILE A 210 4.21 -14.30 8.23
N ASP A 211 4.17 -13.14 7.58
CA ASP A 211 5.10 -12.04 7.80
C ASP A 211 5.05 -11.55 9.26
N ILE A 212 3.85 -11.41 9.83
CA ILE A 212 3.67 -11.05 11.25
C ILE A 212 4.45 -11.99 12.17
N PHE A 213 4.35 -13.31 11.96
CA PHE A 213 5.03 -14.27 12.81
C PHE A 213 6.54 -14.25 12.59
N TYR A 214 7.01 -14.09 11.35
CA TYR A 214 8.44 -13.96 11.08
C TYR A 214 9.02 -12.71 11.70
N ASP A 215 8.30 -11.59 11.63
CA ASP A 215 8.72 -10.33 12.20
C ASP A 215 8.77 -10.39 13.73
N VAL A 216 7.77 -11.00 14.38
CA VAL A 216 7.79 -11.25 15.83
C VAL A 216 8.95 -12.17 16.24
N LEU A 217 9.22 -13.23 15.47
CA LEU A 217 10.37 -14.12 15.72
C LEU A 217 11.71 -13.42 15.49
N ALA A 218 11.81 -12.57 14.47
CA ALA A 218 13.02 -11.79 14.21
C ALA A 218 13.28 -10.79 15.34
N LEU A 219 12.24 -10.11 15.82
CA LEU A 219 12.32 -9.23 16.98
C LEU A 219 12.78 -9.99 18.24
N GLN A 220 12.27 -11.20 18.47
CA GLN A 220 12.73 -12.05 19.57
C GLN A 220 14.20 -12.44 19.43
N PHE A 221 14.62 -12.80 18.22
CA PHE A 221 16.00 -13.13 17.94
C PHE A 221 16.93 -11.95 18.23
N VAL A 222 16.51 -10.73 17.86
CA VAL A 222 17.26 -9.50 18.18
C VAL A 222 17.38 -9.28 19.69
N GLN A 223 16.35 -9.59 20.48
CA GLN A 223 16.45 -9.55 21.94
C GLN A 223 17.45 -10.60 22.47
N GLN A 224 17.39 -11.83 21.94
CA GLN A 224 18.33 -12.90 22.32
C GLN A 224 19.78 -12.61 21.93
N LEU A 225 20.02 -11.79 20.90
CA LEU A 225 21.37 -11.36 20.55
C LEU A 225 22.06 -10.64 21.70
N ASP A 226 21.34 -9.92 22.56
CA ASP A 226 21.93 -9.28 23.75
C ASP A 226 22.56 -10.34 24.68
N ASP A 227 21.80 -11.36 25.05
CA ASP A 227 22.24 -12.43 25.94
C ASP A 227 23.35 -13.29 25.31
N ILE A 228 23.25 -13.57 24.01
CA ILE A 228 24.28 -14.28 23.26
C ILE A 228 25.57 -13.45 23.25
N CYS A 229 25.50 -12.16 22.97
CA CYS A 229 26.66 -11.27 22.96
C CYS A 229 27.32 -11.20 24.34
N PHE A 230 26.54 -11.16 25.42
CA PHE A 230 27.07 -11.25 26.77
C PHE A 230 27.77 -12.60 27.02
N THR A 231 27.12 -13.70 26.66
CA THR A 231 27.68 -15.05 26.80
C THR A 231 29.00 -15.20 26.04
N LEU A 232 29.05 -14.75 24.78
CA LEU A 232 30.27 -14.76 23.96
C LEU A 232 31.36 -13.87 24.56
N SER A 233 30.99 -12.75 25.19
CA SER A 233 31.93 -11.90 25.94
C SER A 233 32.59 -12.65 27.10
N THR A 234 31.85 -13.51 27.81
CA THR A 234 32.43 -14.34 28.90
C THR A 234 33.42 -15.40 28.40
N MET A 235 33.24 -15.85 27.13
CA MET A 235 34.07 -16.83 26.45
C MET A 235 35.32 -16.24 25.79
N ASP A 236 35.58 -14.93 25.91
CA ASP A 236 36.73 -14.22 25.31
C ASP A 236 36.65 -13.99 23.80
N VAL A 237 35.48 -14.18 23.18
CA VAL A 237 35.33 -14.06 21.71
C VAL A 237 35.56 -12.63 21.24
N PHE A 238 35.05 -11.64 21.98
CA PHE A 238 35.24 -10.21 21.70
C PHE A 238 36.50 -9.61 22.37
N GLY A 239 37.38 -10.47 22.87
CA GLY A 239 38.67 -10.11 23.45
C GLY A 239 38.67 -9.89 24.97
N LYS A 240 39.90 -9.85 25.51
CA LYS A 240 40.17 -9.91 26.96
C LYS A 240 39.55 -8.77 27.76
N ARG A 241 39.38 -7.60 27.16
CA ARG A 241 38.76 -6.43 27.81
C ARG A 241 37.28 -6.69 28.12
N LEU A 242 36.53 -7.22 27.15
CA LEU A 242 35.10 -7.51 27.31
C LEU A 242 34.88 -8.74 28.22
N LYS A 243 35.79 -9.73 28.14
CA LYS A 243 35.84 -10.84 29.10
C LYS A 243 36.07 -10.40 30.53
N HIS A 244 36.95 -9.41 30.73
CA HIS A 244 37.21 -8.90 32.07
C HIS A 244 36.00 -8.14 32.62
N ALA A 245 35.34 -7.34 31.79
CA ALA A 245 34.09 -6.65 32.12
C ALA A 245 32.99 -7.62 32.55
N SER A 246 32.73 -8.68 31.77
CA SER A 246 31.69 -9.68 32.05
C SER A 246 31.95 -10.57 33.26
N LYS A 247 33.21 -10.70 33.69
CA LYS A 247 33.59 -11.48 34.89
C LYS A 247 33.72 -10.64 36.16
N LYS A 248 33.38 -9.34 36.13
CA LYS A 248 33.41 -8.50 37.33
C LYS A 248 32.50 -9.08 38.41
N LYS A 249 32.94 -8.97 39.67
CA LYS A 249 32.26 -9.53 40.85
C LYS A 249 30.80 -9.03 41.01
N TYR A 250 30.48 -7.88 40.40
CA TYR A 250 29.13 -7.30 40.36
C TYR A 250 28.06 -8.30 39.93
N PHE A 251 28.34 -9.17 38.95
CA PHE A 251 27.38 -10.14 38.41
C PHE A 251 27.10 -11.35 39.31
N ARG A 252 27.92 -11.56 40.35
CA ARG A 252 27.81 -12.72 41.26
C ARG A 252 27.60 -12.30 42.71
N THR A 253 27.15 -11.06 42.93
CA THR A 253 26.95 -10.54 44.29
C THR A 253 25.48 -10.69 44.65
N ASP A 254 25.22 -11.44 45.72
CA ASP A 254 23.86 -11.66 46.19
C ASP A 254 23.39 -10.47 47.02
N PHE A 255 22.21 -9.97 46.66
CA PHE A 255 21.54 -8.87 47.35
C PHE A 255 20.52 -9.40 48.34
N ASP A 256 20.41 -8.72 49.49
CA ASP A 256 19.45 -9.11 50.54
C ASP A 256 18.01 -8.84 50.07
N ARG A 257 17.15 -9.86 50.20
CA ARG A 257 15.76 -9.78 49.75
C ARG A 257 14.93 -8.83 50.61
N VAL A 258 14.07 -8.05 49.95
CA VAL A 258 13.05 -7.23 50.63
C VAL A 258 11.94 -8.12 51.23
N PRO A 259 11.35 -7.73 52.39
CA PRO A 259 10.37 -8.55 53.12
C PRO A 259 9.10 -8.87 52.30
N PHE A 260 8.52 -10.06 52.53
CA PHE A 260 7.41 -10.63 51.74
C PHE A 260 6.17 -9.73 51.60
N LYS A 261 5.78 -8.99 52.65
CA LYS A 261 4.65 -8.06 52.57
C LYS A 261 4.82 -7.01 51.46
N ARG A 262 6.06 -6.57 51.19
CA ARG A 262 6.37 -5.66 50.08
C ARG A 262 6.37 -6.40 48.75
N ARG A 263 6.69 -7.71 48.72
CA ARG A 263 6.67 -8.63 47.55
C ARG A 263 5.27 -8.89 46.97
N ARG A 264 4.22 -8.93 47.80
CA ARG A 264 2.85 -9.11 47.27
C ARG A 264 2.31 -7.90 46.51
N LYS A 265 2.42 -6.69 47.09
CA LYS A 265 1.84 -5.45 46.51
C LYS A 265 2.35 -5.14 45.11
N MET A 266 3.63 -5.36 44.85
CA MET A 266 4.19 -5.05 43.55
C MET A 266 4.10 -6.18 42.52
N THR A 267 3.84 -7.43 42.90
CA THR A 267 3.36 -8.43 41.91
C THR A 267 2.01 -8.01 41.35
N VAL A 268 1.12 -7.47 42.19
CA VAL A 268 -0.14 -6.87 41.72
C VAL A 268 0.11 -5.65 40.82
N PHE A 269 1.03 -4.75 41.22
CA PHE A 269 1.40 -3.60 40.38
C PHE A 269 1.89 -4.01 38.99
N MET A 270 2.76 -5.03 38.90
CA MET A 270 3.28 -5.54 37.63
C MET A 270 2.14 -6.07 36.75
N LYS A 271 1.23 -6.87 37.31
CA LYS A 271 0.05 -7.36 36.59
C LYS A 271 -0.80 -6.20 36.04
N VAL A 272 -1.00 -5.15 36.83
CA VAL A 272 -1.73 -3.96 36.40
C VAL A 272 -0.99 -3.22 35.29
N LEU A 273 0.33 -3.06 35.39
CA LEU A 273 1.13 -2.40 34.36
C LEU A 273 1.07 -3.14 33.01
N TYR A 274 1.22 -4.46 33.03
CA TYR A 274 1.06 -5.30 31.84
C TYR A 274 -0.32 -5.17 31.20
N PHE A 275 -1.36 -5.17 32.03
CA PHE A 275 -2.73 -5.00 31.55
C PHE A 275 -2.95 -3.62 30.92
N ILE A 276 -2.36 -2.57 31.48
CA ILE A 276 -2.41 -1.21 30.90
C ILE A 276 -1.68 -1.18 29.54
N ASN A 277 -0.48 -1.75 29.45
CA ASN A 277 0.29 -1.81 28.20
C ASN A 277 -0.51 -2.56 27.11
N LEU A 278 -1.13 -3.69 27.46
CA LEU A 278 -2.01 -4.43 26.56
C LEU A 278 -3.17 -3.56 26.06
N ILE A 279 -3.89 -2.88 26.96
CA ILE A 279 -5.01 -2.01 26.58
C ILE A 279 -4.54 -0.91 25.63
N LEU A 280 -3.39 -0.29 25.88
CA LEU A 280 -2.86 0.79 25.06
C LEU A 280 -2.53 0.30 23.64
N MET A 281 -1.86 -0.84 23.51
CA MET A 281 -1.53 -1.42 22.21
C MET A 281 -2.79 -1.87 21.45
N MET A 282 -3.74 -2.49 22.15
CA MET A 282 -5.03 -2.89 21.56
C MET A 282 -5.82 -1.66 21.07
N ALA A 283 -5.85 -0.58 21.85
CA ALA A 283 -6.49 0.66 21.46
C ALA A 283 -5.82 1.28 20.23
N GLY A 284 -4.47 1.30 20.18
CA GLY A 284 -3.72 1.72 19.01
C GLY A 284 -4.07 0.89 17.76
N MET A 285 -4.14 -0.43 17.89
CA MET A 285 -4.47 -1.32 16.77
C MET A 285 -5.92 -1.17 16.31
N VAL A 286 -6.85 -0.89 17.22
CA VAL A 286 -8.24 -0.56 16.88
C VAL A 286 -8.29 0.75 16.09
N LEU A 287 -7.55 1.79 16.50
CA LEU A 287 -7.48 3.05 15.75
C LEU A 287 -6.91 2.85 14.34
N VAL A 288 -5.84 2.08 14.21
CA VAL A 288 -5.26 1.70 12.90
C VAL A 288 -6.30 0.94 12.06
N SER A 289 -6.97 -0.05 12.62
CA SER A 289 -8.02 -0.84 11.94
C SER A 289 -9.20 0.03 11.50
N LEU A 290 -9.58 1.03 12.29
CA LEU A 290 -10.63 1.99 11.94
C LEU A 290 -10.19 2.90 10.78
N ASN A 291 -8.96 3.39 10.79
CA ASN A 291 -8.42 4.20 9.69
C ASN A 291 -8.29 3.38 8.39
N GLN A 292 -7.84 2.13 8.50
CA GLN A 292 -7.80 1.18 7.39
C GLN A 292 -9.19 0.92 6.81
N SER A 293 -10.20 0.68 7.65
CA SER A 293 -11.57 0.41 7.18
C SER A 293 -12.29 1.65 6.63
N ARG A 294 -11.88 2.85 7.04
CA ARG A 294 -12.33 4.12 6.45
C ARG A 294 -11.61 4.45 5.15
N GLY A 295 -10.59 3.68 4.78
CA GLY A 295 -9.82 3.90 3.57
C GLY A 295 -8.87 5.09 3.65
N LYS A 296 -8.49 5.54 4.86
CA LYS A 296 -7.59 6.71 5.03
C LYS A 296 -6.23 6.52 4.35
N TYR A 297 -5.80 5.28 4.18
CA TYR A 297 -4.49 4.94 3.62
C TYR A 297 -4.53 4.67 2.10
N HIS A 298 -5.70 4.69 1.45
CA HIS A 298 -5.72 4.60 -0.02
C HIS A 298 -5.16 5.87 -0.64
N ALA A 299 -4.50 5.74 -1.78
CA ALA A 299 -4.15 6.87 -2.62
C ALA A 299 -5.38 7.74 -2.90
N ASP A 300 -5.22 9.06 -2.76
CA ASP A 300 -6.29 10.02 -3.04
C ASP A 300 -6.45 10.24 -4.55
N SER A 301 -5.38 10.07 -5.32
CA SER A 301 -5.36 10.18 -6.77
C SER A 301 -4.33 9.25 -7.39
N ILE A 302 -4.66 8.65 -8.51
CA ILE A 302 -3.81 7.71 -9.26
C ILE A 302 -3.75 8.14 -10.72
N THR A 303 -2.62 7.93 -11.38
CA THR A 303 -2.51 8.04 -12.83
C THR A 303 -2.63 6.65 -13.45
N VAL A 304 -3.51 6.54 -14.44
CA VAL A 304 -3.84 5.29 -15.11
C VAL A 304 -3.38 5.39 -16.56
N THR A 305 -2.64 4.37 -17.01
CA THR A 305 -2.19 4.24 -18.40
C THR A 305 -2.65 2.90 -18.97
N PHE A 306 -3.57 2.95 -19.91
CA PHE A 306 -4.06 1.85 -20.72
C PHE A 306 -3.19 1.66 -21.98
N GLY A 307 -3.22 0.43 -22.51
CA GLY A 307 -2.68 0.08 -23.82
C GLY A 307 -3.47 0.67 -25.00
N ASN A 308 -3.03 0.34 -26.20
CA ASN A 308 -3.61 0.81 -27.47
C ASN A 308 -4.71 -0.11 -28.03
N ASP A 309 -5.36 -0.90 -27.17
CA ASP A 309 -6.44 -1.77 -27.61
C ASP A 309 -7.62 -0.93 -28.14
N VAL A 310 -8.27 -1.44 -29.19
CA VAL A 310 -9.36 -0.76 -29.90
C VAL A 310 -10.60 -1.65 -29.91
N TRP A 311 -11.75 -1.05 -29.64
CA TRP A 311 -13.06 -1.66 -29.78
C TRP A 311 -13.86 -0.89 -30.84
N GLU A 312 -13.95 -1.45 -32.05
CA GLU A 312 -14.48 -0.75 -33.24
C GLU A 312 -15.99 -0.46 -33.17
N ASN A 313 -16.77 -1.34 -32.53
CA ASN A 313 -18.23 -1.29 -32.51
C ASN A 313 -18.74 -1.16 -31.07
N ALA A 314 -18.28 -0.14 -30.35
CA ALA A 314 -18.77 0.14 -29.00
C ALA A 314 -20.14 0.82 -29.09
N TYR A 315 -21.12 0.33 -28.33
CA TYR A 315 -22.44 0.96 -28.28
C TYR A 315 -22.45 2.05 -27.22
N VAL A 316 -22.73 3.29 -27.65
CA VAL A 316 -22.72 4.47 -26.79
C VAL A 316 -24.12 5.04 -26.72
N LYS A 317 -24.65 5.17 -25.51
CA LYS A 317 -25.95 5.77 -25.29
C LYS A 317 -25.88 7.27 -25.56
N VAL A 318 -26.68 7.74 -26.52
CA VAL A 318 -26.75 9.17 -26.85
C VAL A 318 -27.52 9.87 -25.74
N SER A 319 -26.92 10.90 -25.16
CA SER A 319 -27.62 11.73 -24.17
C SER A 319 -28.84 12.37 -24.83
N PRO A 320 -30.04 12.30 -24.21
CA PRO A 320 -31.27 12.85 -24.81
C PRO A 320 -31.21 14.35 -25.07
N ASP A 321 -30.26 15.05 -24.44
CA ASP A 321 -30.05 16.49 -24.60
C ASP A 321 -29.05 16.85 -25.73
N GLY A 322 -28.39 15.84 -26.32
CA GLY A 322 -27.45 16.02 -27.43
C GLY A 322 -28.16 16.36 -28.75
N ASN A 323 -27.66 17.37 -29.46
CA ASN A 323 -28.22 17.91 -30.70
C ASN A 323 -28.78 16.85 -31.67
N LYS A 324 -30.05 17.01 -32.06
CA LYS A 324 -30.92 16.13 -32.87
C LYS A 324 -30.48 15.92 -34.34
N GLY A 325 -29.18 15.92 -34.64
CA GLY A 325 -28.67 15.90 -36.01
C GLY A 325 -28.47 14.51 -36.63
N THR A 326 -28.30 13.46 -35.82
CA THR A 326 -28.01 12.12 -36.31
C THR A 326 -29.27 11.24 -36.29
N ASN A 327 -29.48 10.44 -37.34
CA ASN A 327 -30.57 9.47 -37.46
C ASN A 327 -30.34 8.28 -36.51
N THR A 328 -30.24 8.53 -35.21
CA THR A 328 -30.04 7.52 -34.17
C THR A 328 -31.27 6.62 -34.08
N THR A 329 -31.18 5.41 -34.63
CA THR A 329 -32.39 4.60 -34.83
C THR A 329 -32.91 3.93 -33.57
N ASN A 330 -32.21 3.94 -32.42
CA ASN A 330 -32.74 3.49 -31.12
C ASN A 330 -31.97 4.10 -29.90
N GLY A 331 -31.53 5.36 -29.98
CA GLY A 331 -30.83 6.02 -28.86
C GLY A 331 -29.41 5.55 -28.54
N TYR A 332 -28.82 4.75 -29.44
CA TYR A 332 -27.42 4.34 -29.38
C TYR A 332 -26.71 4.69 -30.69
N ASP A 333 -25.46 5.08 -30.56
CA ASP A 333 -24.51 5.23 -31.65
C ASP A 333 -23.41 4.18 -31.53
N GLU A 334 -22.95 3.64 -32.67
CA GLU A 334 -21.77 2.80 -32.75
C GLU A 334 -20.55 3.71 -32.90
N MET A 335 -19.58 3.56 -32.00
CA MET A 335 -18.36 4.37 -32.00
C MET A 335 -17.13 3.47 -31.85
N VAL A 336 -16.02 3.91 -32.45
CA VAL A 336 -14.70 3.33 -32.21
C VAL A 336 -14.20 3.84 -30.86
N LEU A 337 -13.91 2.93 -29.94
CA LEU A 337 -13.35 3.22 -28.62
C LEU A 337 -11.89 2.79 -28.58
N VAL A 338 -10.98 3.73 -28.30
CA VAL A 338 -9.58 3.44 -28.01
C VAL A 338 -9.35 3.57 -26.52
N TYR A 339 -8.82 2.51 -25.88
CA TYR A 339 -8.71 2.49 -24.42
C TYR A 339 -7.73 3.52 -23.86
N SER A 340 -6.69 3.88 -24.62
CA SER A 340 -5.74 4.93 -24.25
C SER A 340 -6.37 6.32 -24.10
N TRP A 341 -7.58 6.54 -24.61
CA TRP A 341 -8.30 7.80 -24.38
C TRP A 341 -8.69 8.01 -22.93
N PHE A 342 -8.85 6.93 -22.18
CA PHE A 342 -9.11 6.96 -20.74
C PHE A 342 -7.84 7.14 -19.90
N ASN A 343 -6.65 7.31 -20.53
CA ASN A 343 -5.41 7.58 -19.80
C ASN A 343 -5.50 8.88 -18.99
N GLY A 344 -4.82 8.97 -17.87
CA GLY A 344 -4.69 10.19 -17.08
C GLY A 344 -5.05 10.01 -15.62
N VAL A 345 -5.41 11.11 -14.97
CA VAL A 345 -5.63 11.16 -13.52
C VAL A 345 -7.03 10.67 -13.16
N TYR A 346 -7.10 9.80 -12.16
CA TYR A 346 -8.32 9.39 -11.49
C TYR A 346 -8.25 9.78 -10.02
N LYS A 347 -9.31 10.37 -9.50
CA LYS A 347 -9.40 10.82 -8.11
C LYS A 347 -10.37 9.94 -7.32
N ARG A 348 -10.06 9.67 -6.06
CA ARG A 348 -10.91 8.88 -5.18
C ARG A 348 -12.18 9.65 -4.83
N GLU A 349 -13.34 9.16 -5.27
CA GLU A 349 -14.64 9.75 -5.02
C GLU A 349 -15.63 8.71 -4.47
N GLY A 350 -15.66 8.60 -3.14
CA GLY A 350 -16.57 7.71 -2.44
C GLY A 350 -16.08 6.25 -2.36
N MET A 351 -17.02 5.36 -1.98
CA MET A 351 -16.74 3.95 -1.74
C MET A 351 -17.83 3.08 -2.36
N HIS A 352 -17.45 2.00 -3.02
CA HIS A 352 -18.33 0.95 -3.53
C HIS A 352 -17.87 -0.40 -2.98
N ASP A 353 -18.78 -1.20 -2.42
CA ASP A 353 -18.44 -2.49 -1.81
C ASP A 353 -17.31 -2.42 -0.74
N ARG A 354 -17.26 -1.31 0.03
CA ARG A 354 -16.22 -1.00 1.03
C ARG A 354 -14.81 -0.82 0.45
N ARG A 355 -14.71 -0.44 -0.82
CA ARG A 355 -13.46 -0.12 -1.53
C ARG A 355 -13.60 1.23 -2.22
N PRO A 356 -12.49 1.94 -2.48
CA PRO A 356 -12.55 3.23 -3.15
C PRO A 356 -13.12 3.10 -4.56
N VAL A 357 -13.81 4.15 -4.98
CA VAL A 357 -14.13 4.39 -6.39
C VAL A 357 -13.19 5.49 -6.86
N TYR A 358 -12.49 5.25 -7.96
CA TYR A 358 -11.65 6.25 -8.61
C TYR A 358 -12.37 6.75 -9.85
N VAL A 359 -12.59 8.05 -9.92
CA VAL A 359 -13.32 8.73 -11.00
C VAL A 359 -12.33 9.51 -11.85
N GLU A 360 -12.41 9.30 -13.15
CA GLU A 360 -11.57 10.00 -14.13
C GLU A 360 -11.73 11.52 -14.02
N GLN A 361 -10.60 12.22 -14.04
CA GLN A 361 -10.55 13.68 -14.04
C GLN A 361 -10.28 14.21 -15.45
N ASN A 362 -10.46 15.51 -15.63
CA ASN A 362 -10.22 16.14 -16.91
C ASN A 362 -8.75 16.11 -17.34
N LYS A 363 -8.54 16.21 -18.64
CA LYS A 363 -7.23 16.05 -19.26
C LYS A 363 -6.41 17.34 -19.25
N PHE A 364 -7.00 18.46 -18.88
CA PHE A 364 -6.37 19.77 -18.92
C PHE A 364 -5.69 20.13 -17.59
N ASP A 365 -6.46 20.17 -16.49
CA ASP A 365 -6.01 20.58 -15.16
C ASP A 365 -6.29 19.56 -14.06
N HIS A 366 -6.82 18.39 -14.42
CA HIS A 366 -7.18 17.30 -13.51
C HIS A 366 -8.28 17.65 -12.49
N SER A 367 -9.07 18.70 -12.74
CA SER A 367 -10.34 18.89 -12.02
C SER A 367 -11.43 17.95 -12.54
N ALA A 368 -12.54 17.84 -11.82
CA ALA A 368 -13.64 16.99 -12.23
C ALA A 368 -14.31 17.57 -13.49
N TYR A 369 -14.77 16.70 -14.40
CA TYR A 369 -15.59 17.13 -15.53
C TYR A 369 -16.94 17.70 -15.06
N GLU A 370 -17.41 18.78 -15.69
CA GLU A 370 -18.73 19.33 -15.40
C GLU A 370 -19.81 18.69 -16.27
N THR A 371 -19.50 18.43 -17.54
CA THR A 371 -20.47 17.92 -18.53
C THR A 371 -20.10 16.58 -19.12
N THR A 372 -18.80 16.36 -19.35
CA THR A 372 -18.24 15.11 -19.84
C THR A 372 -18.43 14.02 -18.80
N ILE A 373 -18.92 12.85 -19.24
CA ILE A 373 -19.15 11.72 -18.34
C ILE A 373 -17.82 10.99 -18.13
N PRO A 374 -17.31 10.89 -16.88
CA PRO A 374 -16.06 10.22 -16.59
C PRO A 374 -16.20 8.69 -16.56
N ALA A 375 -15.09 7.99 -16.82
CA ALA A 375 -14.95 6.58 -16.46
C ALA A 375 -14.72 6.41 -14.95
N GLU A 376 -15.10 5.24 -14.44
CA GLU A 376 -14.90 4.87 -13.03
C GLU A 376 -14.12 3.57 -12.92
N ILE A 377 -13.18 3.52 -11.99
CA ILE A 377 -12.51 2.29 -11.53
C ILE A 377 -13.05 1.94 -10.15
N LYS A 378 -13.69 0.80 -10.03
CA LYS A 378 -14.28 0.35 -8.76
C LYS A 378 -14.21 -1.16 -8.62
N TYR A 379 -14.33 -1.64 -7.40
CA TYR A 379 -14.45 -3.06 -7.15
C TYR A 379 -15.90 -3.52 -7.33
N CYS A 380 -16.08 -4.62 -8.07
CA CYS A 380 -17.37 -5.22 -8.28
C CYS A 380 -17.48 -6.57 -7.59
N LYS A 381 -18.33 -6.66 -6.56
CA LYS A 381 -18.51 -7.90 -5.80
C LYS A 381 -19.07 -9.07 -6.62
N SER A 382 -19.92 -8.82 -7.63
CA SER A 382 -20.47 -9.89 -8.47
C SER A 382 -19.41 -10.55 -9.36
N GLU A 383 -18.41 -9.76 -9.80
CA GLU A 383 -17.27 -10.26 -10.57
C GLU A 383 -16.12 -10.73 -9.67
N GLY A 384 -16.10 -10.30 -8.42
CA GLY A 384 -14.99 -10.52 -7.49
C GLY A 384 -13.70 -9.84 -7.97
N ALA A 385 -13.81 -8.76 -8.75
CA ALA A 385 -12.70 -8.15 -9.47
C ALA A 385 -12.81 -6.62 -9.47
N TRP A 386 -11.68 -5.95 -9.65
CA TRP A 386 -11.66 -4.54 -10.00
C TRP A 386 -12.08 -4.35 -11.45
N VAL A 387 -12.91 -3.35 -11.70
CA VAL A 387 -13.50 -3.10 -13.02
C VAL A 387 -13.34 -1.63 -13.39
N VAL A 388 -13.07 -1.39 -14.67
CA VAL A 388 -13.28 -0.08 -15.28
C VAL A 388 -14.66 -0.11 -15.91
N THR A 389 -15.50 0.84 -15.55
CA THR A 389 -16.89 0.95 -16.02
C THR A 389 -17.12 2.33 -16.57
N HIS A 390 -18.04 2.43 -17.53
CA HIS A 390 -18.49 3.70 -18.06
C HIS A 390 -20.01 3.66 -18.22
N SER A 391 -20.72 4.67 -17.72
CA SER A 391 -22.19 4.60 -17.55
C SER A 391 -22.99 4.54 -18.85
N VAL A 392 -22.46 5.10 -19.94
CA VAL A 392 -23.11 5.14 -21.26
C VAL A 392 -22.55 4.15 -22.29
N ILE A 393 -21.46 3.44 -21.99
CA ILE A 393 -20.84 2.51 -22.93
C ILE A 393 -21.35 1.11 -22.59
N SER A 394 -21.93 0.44 -23.59
CA SER A 394 -22.55 -0.87 -23.44
C SER A 394 -21.95 -1.90 -24.40
N LYS A 395 -21.94 -3.17 -23.97
CA LYS A 395 -21.49 -4.31 -24.78
C LYS A 395 -22.53 -4.75 -25.80
N SER A 396 -23.81 -4.53 -25.49
CA SER A 396 -24.92 -4.86 -26.38
C SER A 396 -25.96 -3.74 -26.40
N ARG A 397 -26.65 -3.61 -27.54
CA ARG A 397 -27.81 -2.72 -27.72
C ARG A 397 -29.00 -3.14 -26.85
N THR A 398 -29.15 -4.43 -26.57
CA THR A 398 -30.32 -4.99 -25.86
C THR A 398 -30.25 -4.81 -24.35
N ASP A 399 -29.11 -4.40 -23.80
CA ASP A 399 -28.89 -4.38 -22.36
C ASP A 399 -29.82 -3.37 -21.65
N ASP A 400 -30.19 -2.25 -22.29
CA ASP A 400 -31.19 -1.32 -21.71
C ASP A 400 -32.64 -1.66 -22.07
N GLU A 401 -32.89 -2.34 -23.20
CA GLU A 401 -34.25 -2.62 -23.66
C GLU A 401 -34.97 -3.59 -22.71
N CYS A 402 -34.23 -4.56 -22.16
CA CYS A 402 -34.73 -5.45 -21.10
C CYS A 402 -35.00 -4.72 -19.77
N ARG A 403 -34.39 -3.56 -19.54
CA ARG A 403 -34.56 -2.80 -18.29
C ARG A 403 -35.91 -2.07 -18.23
N SER A 404 -36.49 -1.76 -19.39
CA SER A 404 -37.70 -0.92 -19.49
C SER A 404 -39.00 -1.69 -19.69
N THR A 405 -38.95 -2.93 -20.18
CA THR A 405 -40.14 -3.76 -20.38
C THR A 405 -40.13 -4.95 -19.42
N CYS A 406 -41.17 -5.10 -18.59
CA CYS A 406 -41.32 -6.18 -17.61
C CYS A 406 -41.51 -7.58 -18.23
N HIS A 407 -41.05 -7.80 -19.47
CA HIS A 407 -41.24 -9.02 -20.23
C HIS A 407 -39.91 -9.65 -20.69
N CYS A 408 -38.87 -9.50 -19.89
CA CYS A 408 -37.71 -10.37 -19.98
C CYS A 408 -38.08 -11.76 -19.45
N ASP A 409 -37.88 -12.78 -20.27
CA ASP A 409 -38.08 -14.16 -19.88
C ASP A 409 -37.26 -14.48 -18.62
N THR A 410 -37.82 -15.20 -17.65
CA THR A 410 -37.29 -15.27 -16.28
C THR A 410 -35.88 -15.87 -16.17
N ASN A 411 -35.38 -16.51 -17.22
CA ASN A 411 -34.04 -17.06 -17.30
C ASN A 411 -32.97 -16.04 -17.76
N ASP A 412 -33.35 -14.97 -18.49
CA ASP A 412 -32.43 -13.89 -18.88
C ASP A 412 -32.38 -12.75 -17.86
N LEU A 413 -33.33 -12.69 -16.93
CA LEU A 413 -33.34 -11.74 -15.82
C LEU A 413 -32.11 -11.89 -14.90
N PHE A 414 -31.50 -13.07 -14.86
CA PHE A 414 -30.27 -13.34 -14.09
C PHE A 414 -29.00 -12.88 -14.82
N ARG A 415 -29.05 -12.69 -16.14
CA ARG A 415 -27.91 -12.20 -16.96
C ARG A 415 -27.97 -10.70 -17.19
N ALA A 416 -29.16 -10.10 -17.29
CA ALA A 416 -29.35 -8.69 -17.66
C ALA A 416 -29.12 -7.69 -16.51
N LYS A 417 -28.76 -8.15 -15.31
CA LYS A 417 -28.46 -7.30 -14.16
C LYS A 417 -27.14 -7.69 -13.53
N THR A 418 -26.09 -7.78 -14.33
CA THR A 418 -24.75 -7.64 -13.79
C THR A 418 -24.65 -6.23 -13.24
N ASP A 419 -24.51 -6.09 -11.92
CA ASP A 419 -24.46 -4.81 -11.22
C ASP A 419 -23.28 -3.91 -11.68
N CYS A 420 -22.40 -4.42 -12.55
CA CYS A 420 -21.21 -3.75 -13.05
C CYS A 420 -20.96 -4.02 -14.55
N PRO A 421 -21.39 -3.13 -15.47
CA PRO A 421 -21.06 -3.20 -16.89
C PRO A 421 -19.60 -2.79 -17.13
N TRP A 422 -18.68 -3.73 -16.94
CA TRP A 422 -17.25 -3.49 -17.07
C TRP A 422 -16.79 -3.45 -18.52
N ILE A 423 -15.93 -2.51 -18.90
CA ILE A 423 -15.20 -2.50 -20.19
C ILE A 423 -13.81 -3.14 -20.04
N LEU A 424 -13.21 -2.99 -18.86
CA LEU A 424 -11.99 -3.67 -18.44
C LEU A 424 -12.20 -4.30 -17.06
N LYS A 425 -11.61 -5.47 -16.77
CA LYS A 425 -11.63 -6.04 -15.42
C LYS A 425 -10.36 -6.79 -15.06
N SER A 426 -10.00 -6.80 -13.78
CA SER A 426 -8.88 -7.60 -13.27
C SER A 426 -9.24 -9.09 -13.23
N GLN A 427 -8.26 -9.93 -12.92
CA GLN A 427 -8.56 -11.27 -12.41
C GLN A 427 -9.35 -11.19 -11.10
N PRO A 428 -10.12 -12.23 -10.74
CA PRO A 428 -10.76 -12.30 -9.44
C PRO A 428 -9.73 -12.13 -8.32
N THR A 429 -9.97 -11.21 -7.39
CA THR A 429 -9.00 -10.86 -6.34
C THR A 429 -9.70 -10.46 -5.05
N SER A 430 -9.10 -10.81 -3.93
CA SER A 430 -9.50 -10.31 -2.60
C SER A 430 -8.72 -9.06 -2.17
N GLU A 431 -7.75 -8.60 -2.96
CA GLU A 431 -6.88 -7.48 -2.57
C GLU A 431 -7.66 -6.18 -2.52
N PHE A 432 -7.57 -5.47 -1.40
CA PHE A 432 -8.29 -4.22 -1.16
C PHE A 432 -7.61 -3.01 -1.79
N ASP A 433 -6.30 -3.08 -2.00
CA ASP A 433 -5.58 -2.08 -2.74
C ASP A 433 -5.63 -2.41 -4.24
N LEU A 434 -5.77 -1.36 -5.06
CA LEU A 434 -5.74 -1.48 -6.51
C LEU A 434 -4.31 -1.75 -7.01
N PHE A 435 -3.29 -1.27 -6.30
CA PHE A 435 -1.87 -1.49 -6.65
C PHE A 435 -1.38 -2.91 -6.42
N GLU A 436 -2.04 -3.67 -5.53
CA GLU A 436 -1.72 -5.08 -5.25
C GLU A 436 -2.40 -6.04 -6.24
N VAL A 437 -3.23 -5.53 -7.15
CA VAL A 437 -3.97 -6.34 -8.12
C VAL A 437 -3.02 -6.86 -9.21
N PRO A 438 -3.06 -8.16 -9.55
CA PRO A 438 -2.24 -8.70 -10.62
C PRO A 438 -2.45 -8.00 -11.97
N GLU A 439 -1.37 -7.80 -12.73
CA GLU A 439 -1.35 -7.07 -14.02
C GLU A 439 -2.13 -7.75 -15.17
N ASN A 440 -2.64 -8.98 -14.99
CA ASN A 440 -3.34 -9.72 -16.04
C ASN A 440 -4.82 -9.30 -16.20
N TRP A 441 -5.06 -8.11 -16.74
CA TRP A 441 -6.41 -7.58 -16.94
C TRP A 441 -7.07 -8.15 -18.20
N LEU A 442 -8.39 -8.27 -18.14
CA LEU A 442 -9.28 -8.71 -19.22
C LEU A 442 -9.94 -7.48 -19.83
N ILE A 443 -9.88 -7.38 -21.16
CA ILE A 443 -10.40 -6.25 -21.92
C ILE A 443 -11.51 -6.69 -22.87
N TRP A 444 -12.51 -5.82 -23.05
CA TRP A 444 -13.59 -6.04 -23.99
C TRP A 444 -13.33 -5.28 -25.30
N ILE A 445 -13.05 -6.01 -26.37
CA ILE A 445 -12.84 -5.47 -27.72
C ILE A 445 -13.93 -5.96 -28.70
N GLY A 446 -15.13 -6.22 -28.17
CA GLY A 446 -16.19 -7.02 -28.83
C GLY A 446 -16.08 -8.51 -28.52
N THR A 447 -14.90 -8.97 -28.10
CA THR A 447 -14.67 -10.24 -27.42
C THR A 447 -13.78 -10.00 -26.18
N VAL A 448 -13.72 -10.97 -25.26
CA VAL A 448 -12.83 -10.87 -24.10
C VAL A 448 -11.41 -11.23 -24.54
N SER A 449 -10.47 -10.31 -24.37
CA SER A 449 -9.04 -10.54 -24.59
C SER A 449 -8.26 -10.44 -23.27
N ASN A 450 -7.16 -11.19 -23.17
CA ASN A 450 -6.24 -11.17 -22.01
C ASN A 450 -5.01 -10.28 -22.27
N SER A 451 -5.04 -9.42 -23.29
CA SER A 451 -3.91 -8.60 -23.74
C SER A 451 -3.85 -7.22 -23.09
N ALA A 452 -4.71 -6.94 -22.10
CA ALA A 452 -4.87 -5.60 -21.59
C ALA A 452 -3.60 -5.16 -20.84
N GLN A 453 -2.99 -4.08 -21.32
CA GLN A 453 -1.92 -3.41 -20.59
C GLN A 453 -2.53 -2.31 -19.73
N LEU A 454 -2.38 -2.44 -18.42
CA LEU A 454 -2.77 -1.43 -17.44
C LEU A 454 -1.58 -1.13 -16.55
N SER A 455 -1.20 0.14 -16.47
CA SER A 455 -0.20 0.62 -15.52
C SER A 455 -0.84 1.67 -14.62
N LEU A 456 -0.55 1.57 -13.33
CA LEU A 456 -1.06 2.44 -12.27
C LEU A 456 0.11 3.10 -11.57
N THR A 457 0.01 4.39 -11.30
CA THR A 457 1.01 5.16 -10.56
C THR A 457 0.29 5.98 -9.50
N ASP A 458 0.80 5.97 -8.27
CA ASP A 458 0.28 6.83 -7.21
C ASP A 458 0.79 8.25 -7.44
N ASN A 459 -0.12 9.24 -7.41
CA ASN A 459 0.24 10.63 -7.62
C ASN A 459 0.68 11.34 -6.32
N GLN A 460 0.64 10.65 -5.18
CA GLN A 460 1.17 11.20 -3.93
C GLN A 460 2.70 11.23 -3.93
N CYS A 461 3.28 12.36 -3.55
CA CYS A 461 4.73 12.51 -3.35
C CYS A 461 5.08 12.62 -1.86
N GLN A 462 6.33 12.29 -1.53
CA GLN A 462 6.91 12.46 -0.20
C GLN A 462 8.09 13.43 -0.25
N ASP A 463 8.91 13.35 -1.30
CA ASP A 463 10.07 14.20 -1.51
C ASP A 463 10.14 14.67 -2.98
N SER A 464 11.01 15.63 -3.24
CA SER A 464 11.42 16.10 -4.56
C SER A 464 11.87 14.98 -5.52
N ILE A 465 12.32 13.84 -4.98
CA ILE A 465 12.70 12.65 -5.76
C ILE A 465 11.49 12.09 -6.52
N ASP A 466 10.32 12.04 -5.86
CA ASP A 466 9.06 11.56 -6.47
C ASP A 466 8.55 12.52 -7.54
N CYS A 467 9.02 13.76 -7.52
CA CYS A 467 8.78 14.79 -8.52
C CYS A 467 9.93 14.91 -9.55
N ASN A 468 10.65 13.80 -9.77
CA ASN A 468 11.78 13.67 -10.70
C ASN A 468 12.90 14.72 -10.53
N TYR A 469 13.04 15.30 -9.34
CA TYR A 469 13.92 16.47 -9.07
C TYR A 469 13.60 17.72 -9.91
N HIS A 470 12.45 17.71 -10.59
CA HIS A 470 11.97 18.79 -11.46
C HIS A 470 10.81 19.57 -10.83
N GLY A 471 10.38 19.17 -9.64
CA GLY A 471 9.41 19.90 -8.82
C GLY A 471 9.71 19.78 -7.32
N GLN A 472 8.80 20.33 -6.52
CA GLN A 472 8.78 20.19 -5.07
C GLN A 472 7.51 19.47 -4.64
N CYS A 473 7.63 18.57 -3.67
CA CYS A 473 6.46 17.96 -3.08
C CYS A 473 5.82 18.90 -2.05
N ILE A 474 4.62 19.40 -2.35
CA ILE A 474 3.86 20.32 -1.49
C ILE A 474 2.51 19.66 -1.21
N ASP A 475 2.22 19.41 0.07
CA ASP A 475 0.97 18.77 0.53
C ASP A 475 0.65 17.46 -0.19
N GLY A 476 1.68 16.66 -0.47
CA GLY A 476 1.55 15.36 -1.14
C GLY A 476 1.35 15.45 -2.66
N SER A 477 1.42 16.64 -3.26
CA SER A 477 1.35 16.83 -4.72
C SER A 477 2.62 17.49 -5.25
N CYS A 478 3.07 17.09 -6.45
CA CYS A 478 4.23 17.70 -7.09
C CYS A 478 3.85 19.04 -7.71
N VAL A 479 4.54 20.10 -7.28
CA VAL A 479 4.50 21.42 -7.92
C VAL A 479 5.76 21.53 -8.77
N CYS A 480 5.59 21.50 -10.09
CA CYS A 480 6.70 21.56 -11.03
C CYS A 480 7.37 22.93 -10.99
N ASN A 481 8.69 22.94 -11.12
CA ASN A 481 9.44 24.19 -11.12
C ASN A 481 9.18 24.92 -12.44
N ASP A 482 8.51 26.07 -12.38
CA ASP A 482 8.18 26.90 -13.55
C ASP A 482 9.41 27.61 -14.18
N GLY A 483 10.63 27.16 -13.91
CA GLY A 483 11.85 27.75 -14.45
C GLY A 483 12.23 29.12 -13.88
N GLY A 484 11.56 29.61 -12.83
CA GLY A 484 12.01 30.69 -11.95
C GLY A 484 12.23 32.07 -12.60
N GLY A 485 11.24 32.95 -12.47
CA GLY A 485 11.42 34.42 -12.47
C GLY A 485 11.20 35.14 -13.80
N GLU A 486 10.65 36.36 -13.68
CA GLU A 486 10.16 37.27 -14.73
C GLU A 486 11.18 37.62 -15.85
N VAL A 487 12.45 37.26 -15.70
CA VAL A 487 13.55 37.81 -16.51
C VAL A 487 14.21 36.79 -17.46
N THR A 488 13.86 35.49 -17.41
CA THR A 488 14.58 34.47 -18.20
C THR A 488 13.69 33.49 -18.98
N ARG A 489 12.53 33.94 -19.49
CA ARG A 489 11.56 33.12 -20.27
C ARG A 489 12.08 32.48 -21.58
N LEU A 490 13.32 32.76 -22.02
CA LEU A 490 13.82 32.32 -23.34
C LEU A 490 14.68 31.05 -23.33
N LEU A 491 15.06 30.50 -22.17
CA LEU A 491 16.02 29.38 -22.10
C LEU A 491 15.69 28.26 -21.10
N PHE A 492 14.59 28.32 -20.35
CA PHE A 492 14.30 27.31 -19.33
C PHE A 492 13.36 26.20 -19.83
N GLN A 493 13.70 24.97 -19.45
CA GLN A 493 12.90 23.77 -19.62
C GLN A 493 11.71 23.82 -18.66
N PHE A 494 10.50 23.80 -19.21
CA PHE A 494 9.29 23.58 -18.45
C PHE A 494 9.07 22.08 -18.27
N TYR A 495 8.53 21.70 -17.13
CA TYR A 495 8.16 20.33 -16.83
C TYR A 495 6.67 20.24 -16.60
N LEU A 496 6.04 19.24 -17.21
CA LEU A 496 4.63 18.88 -17.04
C LEU A 496 4.52 17.47 -16.47
N GLY A 497 3.29 17.07 -16.13
CA GLY A 497 2.98 15.76 -15.57
C GLY A 497 2.75 15.82 -14.07
N THR A 498 2.00 14.85 -13.56
CA THR A 498 1.71 14.72 -12.14
C THR A 498 2.97 14.52 -11.29
N HIS A 499 4.07 14.06 -11.90
CA HIS A 499 5.38 13.89 -11.25
C HIS A 499 6.47 14.77 -11.87
N CYS A 500 6.11 15.79 -12.65
CA CYS A 500 7.06 16.66 -13.36
C CYS A 500 8.04 15.91 -14.27
N GLU A 501 7.60 14.77 -14.81
CA GLU A 501 8.46 13.86 -15.56
C GLU A 501 8.61 14.26 -17.05
N GLN A 502 7.82 15.22 -17.52
CA GLN A 502 7.70 15.56 -18.94
C GLN A 502 8.36 16.90 -19.24
N ALA A 503 9.61 16.85 -19.72
CA ALA A 503 10.28 18.05 -20.19
C ALA A 503 9.68 18.55 -21.52
N ILE A 504 9.41 19.84 -21.60
CA ILE A 504 9.09 20.54 -22.84
C ILE A 504 10.39 20.96 -23.50
N THR A 505 10.73 20.33 -24.61
CA THR A 505 12.00 20.55 -25.31
C THR A 505 11.92 21.65 -26.37
N CYS A 506 10.76 21.85 -27.00
CA CYS A 506 10.61 22.77 -28.13
C CYS A 506 9.32 23.58 -28.05
N VAL A 507 9.42 24.91 -28.20
CA VAL A 507 8.26 25.83 -28.26
C VAL A 507 7.67 25.89 -29.66
N ALA A 508 8.49 25.64 -30.68
CA ALA A 508 8.09 25.57 -32.07
C ALA A 508 8.64 24.31 -32.73
N LEU A 509 7.86 23.76 -33.65
CA LEU A 509 8.19 22.57 -34.42
C LEU A 509 8.19 22.92 -35.91
N ILE A 510 9.04 22.25 -36.66
CA ILE A 510 9.06 22.29 -38.12
C ILE A 510 8.90 20.84 -38.58
N GLY A 511 7.82 20.55 -39.30
CA GLY A 511 7.57 19.25 -39.90
C GLY A 511 8.35 19.08 -41.20
N ASP A 512 8.44 17.84 -41.67
CA ASP A 512 9.19 17.48 -42.87
C ASP A 512 8.58 18.08 -44.16
N TRP A 513 7.31 18.49 -44.13
CA TRP A 513 6.65 19.19 -45.23
C TRP A 513 6.89 20.71 -45.21
N GLY A 514 7.71 21.20 -44.29
CA GLY A 514 7.95 22.63 -44.09
C GLY A 514 6.83 23.34 -43.34
N ASP A 515 5.88 22.58 -42.78
CA ASP A 515 4.85 23.04 -41.88
C ASP A 515 5.45 23.45 -40.53
N THR A 516 4.86 24.48 -39.91
CA THR A 516 5.35 25.08 -38.69
C THR A 516 4.26 25.08 -37.64
N TRP A 517 4.64 24.72 -36.42
CA TRP A 517 3.75 24.63 -35.27
C TRP A 517 4.36 25.37 -34.10
N SER A 518 3.53 25.94 -33.23
CA SER A 518 4.01 26.53 -31.98
C SER A 518 3.03 26.33 -30.85
N ILE A 519 3.57 26.22 -29.64
CA ILE A 519 2.76 26.23 -28.43
C ILE A 519 2.20 27.64 -28.24
N VAL A 520 0.90 27.75 -27.97
CA VAL A 520 0.22 29.02 -27.72
C VAL A 520 -0.24 29.02 -26.24
N PRO A 521 0.19 30.00 -25.42
CA PRO A 521 -0.33 30.14 -24.07
C PRO A 521 -1.79 30.63 -24.13
N ILE A 522 -2.60 30.20 -23.17
CA ILE A 522 -3.99 30.62 -23.00
C ILE A 522 -4.14 31.15 -21.58
N ALA A 523 -4.64 32.39 -21.42
CA ALA A 523 -4.82 33.01 -20.10
C ALA A 523 -3.56 32.94 -19.21
N ASP A 524 -2.38 33.22 -19.79
CA ASP A 524 -1.05 33.16 -19.14
C ASP A 524 -0.59 31.77 -18.66
N THR A 525 -1.36 30.72 -18.90
CA THR A 525 -0.96 29.33 -18.63
C THR A 525 -0.58 28.62 -19.93
N LEU A 526 0.24 27.59 -19.80
CA LEU A 526 0.58 26.73 -20.92
C LEU A 526 -0.66 25.90 -21.30
N TRP A 527 -1.08 25.96 -22.55
CA TRP A 527 -2.18 25.13 -23.02
C TRP A 527 -1.72 23.69 -23.21
N SER A 528 -2.18 22.78 -22.34
CA SER A 528 -1.78 21.38 -22.36
C SER A 528 -2.93 20.41 -22.12
N ILE A 529 -2.90 19.25 -22.75
CA ILE A 529 -3.87 18.16 -22.51
C ILE A 529 -3.08 16.86 -22.31
N TYR A 530 -3.51 16.01 -21.37
CA TYR A 530 -2.79 14.81 -20.93
C TYR A 530 -1.35 15.13 -20.51
N ASP A 531 -1.14 16.27 -19.85
CA ASP A 531 0.18 16.74 -19.44
C ASP A 531 1.15 16.94 -20.61
N ARG A 532 0.63 17.27 -21.80
CA ARG A 532 1.39 17.54 -23.02
C ARG A 532 0.95 18.87 -23.61
N PRO A 533 1.88 19.70 -24.11
CA PRO A 533 1.51 20.95 -24.75
C PRO A 533 0.70 20.71 -26.03
N ILE A 534 -0.26 21.60 -26.29
CA ILE A 534 -0.93 21.68 -27.59
C ILE A 534 -0.10 22.56 -28.52
N PHE A 535 0.15 22.08 -29.74
CA PHE A 535 0.78 22.89 -30.77
C PHE A 535 -0.26 23.40 -31.77
N VAL A 536 -0.22 24.69 -32.06
CA VAL A 536 -1.09 25.34 -33.03
C VAL A 536 -0.33 25.53 -34.34
N TYR A 537 -0.99 25.22 -35.46
CA TYR A 537 -0.45 25.38 -36.80
C TYR A 537 -0.26 26.86 -37.16
N ASN A 538 0.92 27.21 -37.69
CA ASN A 538 1.26 28.57 -38.13
C ASN A 538 1.28 28.73 -39.66
N GLY A 539 1.62 27.68 -40.41
CA GLY A 539 1.79 27.75 -41.87
C GLY A 539 2.70 26.66 -42.45
N GLY A 540 2.71 26.49 -43.78
CA GLY A 540 3.65 25.61 -44.51
C GLY A 540 3.07 24.32 -45.14
N LEU A 541 1.82 23.92 -44.82
CA LEU A 541 1.15 22.74 -45.41
C LEU A 541 0.71 22.90 -46.88
N GLU A 542 1.05 24.02 -47.54
CA GLU A 542 0.72 24.26 -48.95
C GLU A 542 1.32 23.20 -49.87
N ALA A 543 2.44 22.59 -49.48
CA ALA A 543 3.11 21.53 -50.23
C ALA A 543 2.30 20.22 -50.35
N VAL A 544 1.36 19.98 -49.42
CA VAL A 544 0.56 18.74 -49.34
C VAL A 544 -0.90 18.99 -49.75
N ASN A 545 -1.21 20.17 -50.33
CA ASN A 545 -2.55 20.56 -50.76
C ASN A 545 -3.61 20.56 -49.63
N ILE A 546 -3.17 20.71 -48.37
CA ILE A 546 -4.07 20.85 -47.22
C ILE A 546 -4.32 22.36 -47.02
N THR A 547 -5.54 22.79 -47.31
CA THR A 547 -5.95 24.18 -47.06
C THR A 547 -6.72 24.26 -45.74
N VAL A 548 -6.17 24.98 -44.77
CA VAL A 548 -6.87 25.31 -43.52
C VAL A 548 -7.69 26.57 -43.76
N PRO A 549 -9.04 26.52 -43.64
CA PRO A 549 -9.86 27.71 -43.80
C PRO A 549 -9.42 28.81 -42.84
N LYS A 550 -9.50 30.08 -43.27
CA LYS A 550 -8.94 31.20 -42.50
C LYS A 550 -9.48 31.29 -41.06
N ASN A 551 -10.72 30.87 -40.82
CA ASN A 551 -11.37 30.95 -39.52
C ASN A 551 -11.14 29.71 -38.63
N ASP A 552 -10.46 28.69 -39.15
CA ASP A 552 -10.28 27.41 -38.49
C ASP A 552 -8.92 27.37 -37.80
N VAL A 553 -8.85 26.56 -36.75
CA VAL A 553 -7.60 26.35 -36.02
C VAL A 553 -7.24 24.88 -36.14
N LEU A 554 -6.06 24.61 -36.71
CA LEU A 554 -5.48 23.28 -36.77
C LEU A 554 -4.52 23.12 -35.60
N THR A 555 -4.75 22.12 -34.76
CA THR A 555 -3.93 21.85 -33.58
C THR A 555 -3.40 20.42 -33.59
N LEU A 556 -2.21 20.23 -33.03
CA LEU A 556 -1.66 18.93 -32.64
C LEU A 556 -1.91 18.70 -31.15
N GLN A 557 -2.69 17.68 -30.83
CA GLN A 557 -3.08 17.32 -29.47
C GLN A 557 -2.72 15.87 -29.18
N TYR A 558 -2.23 15.60 -27.97
CA TYR A 558 -2.02 14.22 -27.51
C TYR A 558 -3.34 13.64 -27.01
N SER A 559 -3.66 12.39 -27.36
CA SER A 559 -4.91 11.72 -26.94
C SER A 559 -4.70 10.65 -25.86
N GLY A 560 -3.52 10.60 -25.24
CA GLY A 560 -3.14 9.55 -24.28
C GLY A 560 -2.23 8.46 -24.84
N SER A 561 -2.13 8.29 -26.17
CA SER A 561 -1.13 7.40 -26.77
C SER A 561 -0.59 7.78 -28.15
N ARG A 562 -1.18 8.78 -28.80
CA ARG A 562 -0.84 9.28 -30.14
C ARG A 562 -1.08 10.79 -30.19
N TRP A 563 -0.45 11.46 -31.15
CA TRP A 563 -0.72 12.85 -31.51
C TRP A 563 -1.74 12.90 -32.66
N TYR A 564 -2.70 13.81 -32.54
CA TYR A 564 -3.76 14.03 -33.51
C TYR A 564 -3.72 15.46 -34.02
N GLY A 565 -3.79 15.58 -35.35
CA GLY A 565 -4.02 16.82 -36.05
C GLY A 565 -5.50 17.11 -36.17
N MET A 566 -6.04 17.97 -35.30
CA MET A 566 -7.46 18.27 -35.26
C MET A 566 -7.73 19.68 -35.77
N SER A 567 -8.60 19.79 -36.78
CA SER A 567 -9.09 21.03 -37.36
C SER A 567 -10.41 21.38 -36.71
N PHE A 568 -10.48 22.55 -36.09
CA PHE A 568 -11.70 23.03 -35.46
C PHE A 568 -12.27 24.24 -36.19
N GLU A 569 -13.52 24.11 -36.63
CA GLU A 569 -14.19 25.12 -37.43
C GLU A 569 -14.54 26.37 -36.62
N GLY A 570 -14.20 27.55 -37.15
CA GLY A 570 -14.60 28.84 -36.59
C GLY A 570 -13.99 29.19 -35.21
N LEU A 571 -12.98 28.45 -34.75
CA LEU A 571 -12.39 28.66 -33.42
C LEU A 571 -11.39 29.81 -33.34
N GLN A 572 -10.95 30.39 -34.47
CA GLN A 572 -9.95 31.46 -34.44
C GLN A 572 -10.44 32.73 -33.72
N ASN A 573 -11.76 32.94 -33.65
CA ASN A 573 -12.37 34.11 -33.01
C ASN A 573 -12.82 33.84 -31.56
N ARG A 574 -12.52 32.67 -30.99
CA ARG A 574 -12.88 32.38 -29.59
C ARG A 574 -11.94 33.08 -28.63
N SER A 575 -12.51 33.49 -27.51
CA SER A 575 -11.76 34.05 -26.38
C SER A 575 -10.97 32.96 -25.65
N ASP A 576 -9.91 33.35 -24.94
CA ASP A 576 -9.11 32.45 -24.09
C ASP A 576 -9.99 31.67 -23.10
N GLU A 577 -10.99 32.32 -22.50
CA GLU A 577 -11.93 31.70 -21.57
C GLU A 577 -12.74 30.57 -22.23
N GLU A 578 -13.19 30.76 -23.47
CA GLU A 578 -13.90 29.72 -24.21
C GLU A 578 -12.99 28.55 -24.56
N TRP A 579 -11.70 28.80 -24.82
CA TRP A 579 -10.72 27.72 -25.04
C TRP A 579 -10.43 26.92 -23.78
N VAL A 580 -10.29 27.59 -22.63
CA VAL A 580 -10.15 26.92 -21.34
C VAL A 580 -11.39 26.06 -21.07
N ALA A 581 -12.58 26.60 -21.25
CA ALA A 581 -13.83 25.84 -21.06
C ALA A 581 -13.92 24.60 -21.97
N VAL A 582 -13.52 24.72 -23.24
CA VAL A 582 -13.46 23.55 -24.15
C VAL A 582 -12.43 22.53 -23.69
N SER A 583 -11.29 22.98 -23.16
CA SER A 583 -10.19 22.11 -22.73
C SER A 583 -10.52 21.36 -21.46
N LEU A 584 -11.23 22.00 -20.52
CA LEU A 584 -11.73 21.38 -19.29
C LEU A 584 -12.72 20.24 -19.57
N GLU A 585 -13.47 20.34 -20.66
CA GLU A 585 -14.42 19.30 -21.07
C GLU A 585 -13.87 18.35 -22.13
N TYR A 586 -12.63 18.57 -22.59
CA TYR A 586 -12.03 17.76 -23.63
C TYR A 586 -11.75 16.34 -23.16
N HIS A 587 -12.22 15.38 -23.94
CA HIS A 587 -11.93 13.96 -23.81
C HIS A 587 -11.95 13.33 -25.20
N ALA A 588 -10.86 12.69 -25.61
CA ALA A 588 -10.65 12.24 -27.00
C ALA A 588 -11.80 11.36 -27.55
N PHE A 589 -12.39 10.49 -26.71
CA PHE A 589 -13.59 9.72 -27.06
C PHE A 589 -14.80 10.62 -27.39
N TRP A 590 -15.14 11.55 -26.50
CA TRP A 590 -16.34 12.40 -26.59
C TRP A 590 -16.23 13.46 -27.67
N ASN A 591 -15.03 13.99 -27.87
CA ASN A 591 -14.71 14.89 -28.97
C ASN A 591 -14.55 14.14 -30.31
N GLN A 592 -14.74 12.82 -30.31
CA GLN A 592 -14.63 11.94 -31.47
C GLN A 592 -13.33 12.22 -32.23
N ALA A 593 -12.19 12.02 -31.58
CA ALA A 593 -10.87 12.26 -32.17
C ALA A 593 -10.59 11.43 -33.44
N TYR A 594 -11.46 10.47 -33.79
CA TYR A 594 -11.48 9.80 -35.09
C TYR A 594 -12.63 10.27 -35.99
N ASN A 595 -13.13 11.50 -35.87
CA ASN A 595 -14.14 12.10 -36.76
C ASN A 595 -13.50 13.06 -37.79
N ASP A 596 -14.28 13.65 -38.68
CA ASP A 596 -13.84 14.44 -39.86
C ASP A 596 -12.97 15.66 -39.50
N VAL A 597 -12.98 16.07 -38.24
CA VAL A 597 -12.10 17.08 -37.67
C VAL A 597 -10.64 16.65 -37.68
N THR A 598 -10.35 15.34 -37.60
CA THR A 598 -8.98 14.83 -37.55
C THR A 598 -8.43 14.63 -38.95
N LYS A 599 -7.31 15.30 -39.23
CA LYS A 599 -6.62 15.30 -40.51
C LYS A 599 -5.41 14.37 -40.51
N PHE A 600 -4.65 14.30 -39.43
CA PHE A 600 -3.48 13.43 -39.33
C PHE A 600 -3.40 12.76 -37.96
N VAL A 601 -2.76 11.60 -37.93
CA VAL A 601 -2.56 10.79 -36.72
C VAL A 601 -1.13 10.31 -36.69
N SER A 602 -0.48 10.37 -35.53
CA SER A 602 0.88 9.84 -35.38
C SER A 602 0.88 8.35 -35.11
N ASP A 603 2.06 7.74 -35.25
CA ASP A 603 2.38 6.50 -34.56
C ASP A 603 2.18 6.61 -33.05
N SER A 604 1.97 5.47 -32.40
CA SER A 604 1.83 5.48 -30.94
C SER A 604 3.14 5.84 -30.26
N THR A 605 3.06 6.76 -29.32
CA THR A 605 4.20 7.27 -28.57
C THR A 605 3.83 7.60 -27.14
N ARG A 606 4.81 7.50 -26.25
CA ARG A 606 4.74 8.03 -24.87
C ARG A 606 5.50 9.34 -24.71
N SER A 607 6.16 9.79 -25.79
CA SER A 607 6.99 11.00 -25.80
C SER A 607 6.20 12.23 -25.38
N SER A 608 6.87 13.16 -24.69
CA SER A 608 6.32 14.47 -24.37
C SER A 608 6.11 15.37 -25.58
N THR A 609 6.72 15.02 -26.71
CA THR A 609 6.69 15.80 -27.94
C THR A 609 6.42 14.90 -29.15
N PRO A 610 5.87 15.45 -30.25
CA PRO A 610 5.69 14.73 -31.50
C PRO A 610 6.99 14.59 -32.32
N ILE A 611 8.14 14.96 -31.76
CA ILE A 611 9.43 14.90 -32.45
C ILE A 611 9.84 13.44 -32.59
N GLY A 612 10.18 13.03 -33.82
CA GLY A 612 10.61 11.66 -34.11
C GLY A 612 9.47 10.65 -34.15
N THR A 613 8.22 11.11 -34.22
CA THR A 613 7.06 10.25 -34.54
C THR A 613 6.59 10.48 -35.96
N ASP A 614 6.30 9.39 -36.66
CA ASP A 614 5.75 9.43 -38.00
C ASP A 614 4.27 9.83 -37.95
N PHE A 615 3.83 10.63 -38.92
CA PHE A 615 2.46 11.10 -39.05
C PHE A 615 1.84 10.59 -40.35
N TYR A 616 0.57 10.19 -40.26
CA TYR A 616 -0.20 9.68 -41.38
C TYR A 616 -1.38 10.61 -41.64
N LEU A 617 -1.57 10.99 -42.91
CA LEU A 617 -2.75 11.70 -43.33
C LEU A 617 -3.93 10.73 -43.34
N ILE A 618 -5.03 11.12 -42.68
CA ILE A 618 -6.28 10.36 -42.78
C ILE A 618 -6.89 10.71 -44.13
N GLY A 619 -6.84 9.76 -45.07
CA GLY A 619 -7.39 9.91 -46.42
C GLY A 619 -8.92 10.02 -46.46
N GLU A 620 -9.49 9.92 -47.68
CA GLU A 620 -10.96 9.86 -47.85
C GLU A 620 -11.52 8.68 -47.04
N ARG A 621 -12.45 8.99 -46.14
CA ARG A 621 -13.13 8.01 -45.32
C ARG A 621 -14.24 7.38 -46.16
N ASP A 622 -13.89 6.37 -46.93
CA ASP A 622 -14.91 5.51 -47.52
C ASP A 622 -15.72 4.85 -46.39
N GLU A 623 -17.03 4.67 -46.59
CA GLU A 623 -17.98 4.10 -45.61
C GLU A 623 -17.57 2.70 -45.07
N ARG A 624 -16.50 2.09 -45.59
CA ARG A 624 -16.07 0.73 -45.28
C ARG A 624 -14.55 0.56 -45.16
N HIS A 625 -13.87 1.48 -44.48
CA HIS A 625 -12.52 1.36 -43.87
C HIS A 625 -11.61 2.51 -44.32
N GLY A 626 -11.20 3.34 -43.37
CA GLY A 626 -10.10 4.28 -43.54
C GLY A 626 -8.78 3.50 -43.63
N VAL A 627 -8.36 3.17 -44.84
CA VAL A 627 -6.99 2.75 -45.09
C VAL A 627 -6.15 4.02 -45.12
N SER A 628 -5.27 4.18 -44.12
CA SER A 628 -4.25 5.23 -44.15
C SER A 628 -3.20 4.86 -45.19
N ASP A 629 -3.05 5.67 -46.24
CA ASP A 629 -1.86 5.59 -47.09
C ASP A 629 -0.64 6.02 -46.23
N PRO A 630 0.47 5.26 -46.24
CA PRO A 630 1.69 5.68 -45.57
C PRO A 630 2.17 6.98 -46.21
N ALA A 631 2.32 8.03 -45.41
CA ALA A 631 2.70 9.36 -45.85
C ALA A 631 4.22 9.49 -46.05
#